data_AF-A0A7V5ST56-F1
#
_entry.id   AF-A0A7V5ST56-F1
#
_cell.length_a   1.000
_cell.length_b   1.000
_cell.length_c   1.000
_cell.angle_alpha   90.00
_cell.angle_beta   90.00
_cell.angle_gamma   90.00
#
_symmetry.space_group_name_H-M   'P 1'
#
loop_
_entity.id
_entity.type
_entity.pdbx_description
1 polymer ?
#
loop_
_entity_poly.entity_id
_entity_poly.type
_entity_poly.pdbx_seq_one_letter_code
_entity_poly.pdbx_strand_id
1 'polypeptide(L)'
;MKKLEILKKIYFENINREISGILILFKELLDFGVIEFITQPATHPLLPMYDNEKIIDFQIKTGINIYKNIFGSEPSGIWLPEEAYKQNLIFILKKNGIKYTILEPNSIGLDRKLYSFFCYDDFAFFIRDIKMTDLVWDKQTGYPGNGNYREFFKDAGYDWKYSIISDYLYDNSLDYEGETRHPFGIKFHKITDKNLPLEEKDFYCRFSGIKQAKNDAKHFINSFSETSLFPENNSVSVLAFDCELFGHWWRDGIEWLYYLMSDIIENEYLELTTLSKYYNDNIENAPFLKPRFSSWGWNGYLEYWCTDENLDVWFKINDTIEKFEKILDNYNNINNKKIYEAIEQMLREILLLQSSDFPFIISNKGAINYSRIRINRHYQRFLAIYKQIQDGDIDEFWLNQIKNEDNIFENISLLEIYKNSIDLKEKWLEIY
;
A
#
# COMPACT_ATOMS: atom_id res chain seq x y z
N MET A 1 31.03 9.60 -5.37
CA MET A 1 32.02 8.50 -5.43
C MET A 1 32.09 7.70 -4.13
N LYS A 2 32.59 8.22 -3.00
CA LYS A 2 32.62 7.49 -1.70
C LYS A 2 31.26 6.97 -1.20
N LYS A 3 30.19 7.78 -1.29
CA LYS A 3 28.82 7.36 -0.93
C LYS A 3 28.29 6.20 -1.80
N LEU A 4 28.63 6.18 -3.09
CA LEU A 4 28.20 5.16 -4.05
C LEU A 4 28.92 3.82 -3.83
N GLU A 5 30.20 3.85 -3.45
CA GLU A 5 30.94 2.63 -3.10
C GLU A 5 30.46 2.01 -1.79
N ILE A 6 30.08 2.82 -0.81
CA ILE A 6 29.46 2.35 0.44
C ILE A 6 28.12 1.67 0.15
N LEU A 7 27.25 2.32 -0.63
CA LEU A 7 25.96 1.74 -1.03
C LEU A 7 26.11 0.44 -1.83
N LYS A 8 27.07 0.38 -2.76
CA LYS A 8 27.37 -0.86 -3.50
C LYS A 8 27.85 -1.98 -2.57
N LYS A 9 28.74 -1.67 -1.63
CA LYS A 9 29.24 -2.65 -0.67
C LYS A 9 28.10 -3.22 0.19
N ILE A 10 27.18 -2.36 0.64
CA ILE A 10 26.02 -2.77 1.45
C ILE A 10 25.03 -3.60 0.62
N TYR A 11 24.75 -3.21 -0.62
CA TYR A 11 23.87 -3.96 -1.52
C TYR A 11 24.37 -5.39 -1.80
N PHE A 12 25.68 -5.56 -1.99
CA PHE A 12 26.27 -6.86 -2.33
C PHE A 12 26.68 -7.71 -1.11
N GLU A 13 27.01 -7.11 0.03
CA GLU A 13 27.52 -7.84 1.21
C GLU A 13 26.45 -8.07 2.30
N ASN A 14 25.40 -7.24 2.41
CA ASN A 14 24.46 -7.28 3.55
C ASN A 14 23.05 -7.79 3.25
N ILE A 15 22.71 -8.12 1.99
CA ILE A 15 21.47 -8.86 1.72
C ILE A 15 21.73 -10.35 2.01
N ASN A 16 21.87 -10.68 3.30
CA ASN A 16 21.17 -11.86 3.78
C ASN A 16 19.70 -11.57 3.46
N ARG A 17 19.07 -12.40 2.61
CA ARG A 17 17.72 -12.20 2.06
C ARG A 17 16.61 -12.31 3.11
N GLU A 18 16.89 -11.89 4.33
CA GLU A 18 15.95 -11.71 5.41
C GLU A 18 15.44 -10.28 5.40
N ILE A 19 14.17 -10.10 5.76
CA ILE A 19 13.48 -8.81 5.80
C ILE A 19 14.26 -7.78 6.65
N SER A 20 14.99 -8.25 7.67
CA SER A 20 15.86 -7.45 8.53
C SER A 20 16.96 -6.69 7.76
N GLY A 21 17.59 -7.32 6.77
CA GLY A 21 18.67 -6.70 5.98
C GLY A 21 18.18 -5.57 5.08
N ILE A 22 16.99 -5.72 4.49
CA ILE A 22 16.36 -4.70 3.64
C ILE A 22 15.96 -3.48 4.47
N LEU A 23 15.39 -3.69 5.66
CA LEU A 23 15.01 -2.59 6.57
C LEU A 23 16.22 -1.77 7.03
N ILE A 24 17.38 -2.40 7.24
CA ILE A 24 18.62 -1.68 7.59
C ILE A 24 19.04 -0.76 6.44
N LEU A 25 19.08 -1.27 5.19
CA LEU A 25 19.42 -0.46 4.02
C LEU A 25 18.46 0.73 3.86
N PHE A 26 17.16 0.50 4.02
CA PHE A 26 16.16 1.55 3.95
C PHE A 26 16.32 2.60 5.05
N LYS A 27 16.65 2.19 6.27
CA LYS A 27 16.95 3.11 7.35
C LYS A 27 18.16 3.98 7.04
N GLU A 28 19.23 3.41 6.48
CA GLU A 28 20.40 4.20 6.09
C GLU A 28 20.07 5.20 4.97
N LEU A 29 19.30 4.81 3.96
CA LEU A 29 18.87 5.72 2.89
C LEU A 29 17.99 6.86 3.43
N LEU A 30 17.14 6.57 4.41
CA LEU A 30 16.34 7.57 5.13
C LEU A 30 17.25 8.53 5.93
N ASP A 31 18.22 8.00 6.69
CA ASP A 31 19.17 8.80 7.48
C ASP A 31 20.06 9.70 6.58
N PHE A 32 20.35 9.26 5.35
CA PHE A 32 21.05 10.07 4.35
C PHE A 32 20.16 11.12 3.65
N GLY A 33 18.86 11.11 3.90
CA GLY A 33 17.89 12.01 3.25
C GLY A 33 17.71 11.75 1.76
N VAL A 34 18.00 10.52 1.30
CA VAL A 34 17.85 10.12 -0.12
C VAL A 34 16.42 9.72 -0.41
N ILE A 35 15.77 9.07 0.55
CA ILE A 35 14.38 8.66 0.48
C ILE A 35 13.62 9.21 1.68
N GLU A 36 12.32 9.35 1.53
CA GLU A 36 11.38 9.59 2.61
C GLU A 36 10.44 8.40 2.69
N PHE A 37 10.17 7.90 3.90
CA PHE A 37 9.05 6.99 4.12
C PHE A 37 7.87 7.75 4.70
N ILE A 38 6.69 7.47 4.18
CA ILE A 38 5.41 7.84 4.79
C ILE A 38 4.77 6.59 5.39
N THR A 39 3.89 6.77 6.37
CA THR A 39 3.17 5.63 6.96
C THR A 39 1.87 5.33 6.20
N GLN A 40 1.16 4.31 6.64
CA GLN A 40 -0.21 3.99 6.25
C GLN A 40 -0.97 3.50 7.48
N PRO A 41 -2.31 3.46 7.49
CA PRO A 41 -3.06 2.77 8.54
C PRO A 41 -2.73 1.27 8.53
N ALA A 42 -2.90 0.62 9.69
CA ALA A 42 -2.22 -0.64 10.03
C ALA A 42 -2.38 -1.80 9.03
N THR A 43 -3.56 -1.95 8.43
CA THR A 43 -3.86 -3.08 7.53
C THR A 43 -4.45 -2.63 6.20
N HIS A 44 -4.11 -1.42 5.75
CA HIS A 44 -4.65 -0.83 4.52
C HIS A 44 -6.19 -0.83 4.43
N PRO A 45 -6.91 -0.34 5.46
CA PRO A 45 -8.37 -0.29 5.47
C PRO A 45 -8.95 0.81 4.57
N LEU A 46 -10.16 0.60 4.04
CA LEU A 46 -10.89 1.65 3.32
C LEU A 46 -11.56 2.64 4.28
N LEU A 47 -10.75 3.50 4.91
CA LEU A 47 -11.17 4.38 6.01
C LEU A 47 -12.47 5.18 5.78
N PRO A 48 -12.78 5.69 4.58
CA PRO A 48 -14.02 6.41 4.38
C PRO A 48 -15.30 5.59 4.63
N MET A 49 -15.22 4.26 4.57
CA MET A 49 -16.35 3.35 4.80
C MET A 49 -16.73 3.17 6.27
N TYR A 50 -15.90 3.64 7.21
CA TYR A 50 -16.18 3.48 8.64
C TYR A 50 -16.83 4.71 9.23
N ASP A 51 -17.89 4.53 10.01
CA ASP A 51 -18.52 5.61 10.77
C ASP A 51 -17.96 5.75 12.20
N ASN A 52 -17.26 4.73 12.68
CA ASN A 52 -16.62 4.75 14.00
C ASN A 52 -15.23 5.40 13.90
N GLU A 53 -15.12 6.64 14.37
CA GLU A 53 -13.88 7.43 14.35
C GLU A 53 -12.79 6.85 15.26
N LYS A 54 -13.17 6.18 16.35
CA LYS A 54 -12.22 5.49 17.23
C LYS A 54 -11.53 4.33 16.51
N ILE A 55 -12.26 3.62 15.64
CA ILE A 55 -11.70 2.56 14.78
C ILE A 55 -10.79 3.14 13.70
N ILE A 56 -11.19 4.26 13.08
CA ILE A 56 -10.34 4.98 12.11
C ILE A 56 -9.03 5.41 12.78
N ASP A 57 -9.12 6.03 13.96
CA ASP A 57 -7.95 6.48 14.71
C ASP A 57 -7.10 5.31 15.19
N PHE A 58 -7.71 4.21 15.61
CA PHE A 58 -7.01 2.98 15.98
C PHE A 58 -6.16 2.43 14.82
N GLN A 59 -6.72 2.38 13.61
CA GLN A 59 -5.98 2.00 12.40
C GLN A 59 -4.79 2.93 12.13
N ILE A 60 -5.00 4.24 12.19
CA ILE A 60 -3.96 5.26 11.95
C ILE A 60 -2.86 5.19 13.01
N LYS A 61 -3.22 5.21 14.30
CA LYS A 61 -2.28 5.15 15.42
C LYS A 61 -1.47 3.87 15.41
N THR A 62 -2.09 2.74 15.10
CA THR A 62 -1.37 1.46 15.01
C THR A 62 -0.31 1.53 13.91
N GLY A 63 -0.66 2.05 12.72
CA GLY A 63 0.29 2.33 11.63
C GLY A 63 1.45 3.25 12.04
N ILE A 64 1.16 4.34 12.75
CA ILE A 64 2.17 5.28 13.25
C ILE A 64 3.10 4.62 14.29
N ASN A 65 2.55 3.81 15.20
CA ASN A 65 3.36 3.11 16.21
C ASN A 65 4.29 2.08 15.55
N ILE A 66 3.82 1.37 14.51
CA ILE A 66 4.67 0.45 13.73
C ILE A 66 5.79 1.22 13.04
N TYR A 67 5.46 2.32 12.35
CA TYR A 67 6.44 3.18 11.71
C TYR A 67 7.51 3.65 12.72
N LYS A 68 7.07 4.14 13.88
CA LYS A 68 7.94 4.62 14.96
C LYS A 68 8.84 3.52 15.51
N ASN A 69 8.32 2.30 15.66
CA ASN A 69 9.11 1.16 16.12
C ASN A 69 10.18 0.72 15.11
N ILE A 70 9.90 0.81 13.80
CA ILE A 70 10.84 0.42 12.75
C ILE A 70 11.89 1.51 12.51
N PHE A 71 11.45 2.77 12.35
CA PHE A 71 12.31 3.87 11.90
C PHE A 71 12.79 4.78 13.03
N GLY A 72 12.20 4.70 14.23
CA GLY A 72 12.60 5.49 15.40
C GLY A 72 12.13 6.96 15.40
N SER A 73 11.37 7.38 14.40
CA SER A 73 10.82 8.73 14.25
C SER A 73 9.32 8.67 13.94
N GLU A 74 8.62 9.79 14.10
CA GLU A 74 7.22 9.89 13.71
C GLU A 74 7.09 10.28 12.22
N PRO A 75 6.15 9.68 11.48
CA PRO A 75 5.96 9.99 10.07
C PRO A 75 5.30 11.37 9.91
N SER A 76 5.78 12.18 8.96
CA SER A 76 5.13 13.46 8.62
C SER A 76 4.01 13.29 7.60
N GLY A 77 4.10 12.29 6.74
CA GLY A 77 3.09 11.97 5.73
C GLY A 77 2.40 10.63 5.97
N ILE A 78 1.21 10.48 5.38
CA ILE A 78 0.49 9.21 5.31
C ILE A 78 0.06 8.92 3.87
N TRP A 79 0.13 7.66 3.49
CA TRP A 79 -0.59 7.12 2.35
C TRP A 79 -1.96 6.64 2.85
N LEU A 80 -3.03 7.33 2.47
CA LEU A 80 -4.37 6.83 2.73
C LEU A 80 -4.63 5.62 1.83
N PRO A 81 -5.12 4.49 2.36
CA PRO A 81 -5.40 3.32 1.55
C PRO A 81 -6.31 3.68 0.40
N GLU A 82 -5.87 3.32 -0.80
CA GLU A 82 -6.54 3.63 -2.05
C GLU A 82 -6.68 5.14 -2.37
N GLU A 83 -5.86 5.99 -1.77
CA GLU A 83 -6.05 7.45 -1.71
C GLU A 83 -7.48 7.84 -1.28
N ALA A 84 -8.17 6.93 -0.57
CA ALA A 84 -9.57 7.07 -0.24
C ALA A 84 -9.74 8.07 0.89
N TYR A 85 -10.38 9.18 0.58
CA TYR A 85 -10.45 10.33 1.45
C TYR A 85 -11.89 10.79 1.71
N LYS A 86 -12.15 11.18 2.96
CA LYS A 86 -13.32 11.95 3.37
C LYS A 86 -12.94 13.02 4.39
N GLN A 87 -13.72 14.09 4.45
CA GLN A 87 -13.33 15.31 5.15
C GLN A 87 -13.00 15.14 6.64
N ASN A 88 -13.76 14.31 7.37
CA ASN A 88 -13.56 14.14 8.81
C ASN A 88 -12.25 13.43 9.18
N LEU A 89 -11.54 12.83 8.21
CA LEU A 89 -10.22 12.24 8.45
C LEU A 89 -9.17 13.28 8.86
N ILE A 90 -9.28 14.53 8.37
CA ILE A 90 -8.29 15.59 8.63
C ILE A 90 -8.04 15.77 10.12
N PHE A 91 -9.10 15.83 10.93
CA PHE A 91 -8.97 16.05 12.36
C PHE A 91 -8.16 14.93 13.02
N ILE A 92 -8.48 13.68 12.68
CA ILE A 92 -7.82 12.49 13.22
C ILE A 92 -6.35 12.48 12.78
N LEU A 93 -6.07 12.71 11.49
CA LEU A 93 -4.71 12.75 10.96
C LEU A 93 -3.85 13.82 11.64
N LYS A 94 -4.35 15.07 11.74
CA LYS A 94 -3.67 16.18 12.42
C LYS A 94 -3.39 15.87 13.88
N LYS A 95 -4.35 15.31 14.60
CA LYS A 95 -4.18 15.00 16.02
C LYS A 95 -3.13 13.90 16.26
N ASN A 96 -2.82 13.11 15.25
CA ASN A 96 -1.73 12.14 15.27
C ASN A 96 -0.42 12.67 14.67
N GLY A 97 -0.31 13.98 14.44
CA GLY A 97 0.93 14.62 13.96
C GLY A 97 1.19 14.45 12.46
N ILE A 98 0.27 13.85 11.70
CA ILE A 98 0.37 13.80 10.25
C ILE A 98 0.11 15.18 9.66
N LYS A 99 0.95 15.58 8.70
CA LYS A 99 0.96 16.91 8.09
C LYS A 99 0.43 16.91 6.67
N TYR A 100 0.58 15.80 5.95
CA TYR A 100 0.14 15.73 4.55
C TYR A 100 -0.28 14.31 4.11
N THR A 101 -1.04 14.26 3.01
CA THR A 101 -1.35 13.05 2.25
C THR A 101 -1.30 13.34 0.75
N ILE A 102 -1.35 12.30 -0.06
CA ILE A 102 -1.55 12.36 -1.52
C ILE A 102 -3.02 12.04 -1.81
N LEU A 103 -3.60 12.73 -2.81
CA LEU A 103 -4.97 12.52 -3.28
C LEU A 103 -5.04 12.43 -4.81
N GLU A 104 -6.11 11.80 -5.28
CA GLU A 104 -6.47 11.74 -6.68
C GLU A 104 -7.03 13.11 -7.15
N PRO A 105 -6.78 13.53 -8.40
CA PRO A 105 -7.22 14.83 -8.93
C PRO A 105 -8.71 15.21 -8.81
N ASN A 106 -9.66 14.26 -8.86
CA ASN A 106 -11.09 14.55 -8.69
C ASN A 106 -11.44 15.03 -7.28
N SER A 107 -10.56 14.83 -6.28
CA SER A 107 -10.70 15.44 -4.95
C SER A 107 -10.86 16.96 -5.01
N ILE A 108 -10.38 17.62 -6.07
CA ILE A 108 -10.50 19.07 -6.29
C ILE A 108 -11.40 19.43 -7.48
N GLY A 109 -12.10 18.46 -8.06
CA GLY A 109 -13.14 18.69 -9.07
C GLY A 109 -12.63 19.36 -10.36
N LEU A 110 -13.26 20.47 -10.75
CA LEU A 110 -12.89 21.20 -11.97
C LEU A 110 -11.52 21.90 -11.85
N ASP A 111 -11.05 22.13 -10.62
CA ASP A 111 -9.77 22.80 -10.33
C ASP A 111 -8.57 21.85 -10.45
N ARG A 112 -8.78 20.61 -10.90
CA ARG A 112 -7.76 19.54 -10.97
C ARG A 112 -6.52 19.80 -11.83
N LYS A 113 -6.50 20.89 -12.59
CA LYS A 113 -5.34 21.35 -13.37
C LYS A 113 -4.62 22.55 -12.74
N LEU A 114 -5.15 23.07 -11.63
CA LEU A 114 -4.71 24.33 -11.04
C LEU A 114 -3.81 24.11 -9.82
N TYR A 115 -4.03 23.02 -9.07
CA TYR A 115 -3.36 22.82 -7.78
C TYR A 115 -2.67 21.46 -7.73
N SER A 116 -1.35 21.45 -7.78
CA SER A 116 -0.53 20.28 -7.44
C SER A 116 -0.40 20.09 -5.93
N PHE A 117 -0.54 21.18 -5.18
CA PHE A 117 -0.35 21.27 -3.74
C PHE A 117 -1.27 22.35 -3.19
N PHE A 118 -1.96 22.06 -2.09
CA PHE A 118 -2.83 23.00 -1.38
C PHE A 118 -2.97 22.58 0.08
N CYS A 119 -3.61 23.42 0.89
CA CYS A 119 -3.91 23.09 2.28
C CYS A 119 -5.39 23.32 2.63
N TYR A 120 -5.83 22.63 3.68
CA TYR A 120 -7.08 22.90 4.37
C TYR A 120 -6.86 22.68 5.86
N ASP A 121 -7.21 23.68 6.68
CA ASP A 121 -6.94 23.68 8.12
C ASP A 121 -5.49 23.27 8.45
N ASP A 122 -4.49 23.90 7.84
CA ASP A 122 -3.04 23.62 8.01
C ASP A 122 -2.59 22.18 7.69
N PHE A 123 -3.46 21.33 7.13
CA PHE A 123 -3.12 20.02 6.60
C PHE A 123 -2.92 20.12 5.09
N ALA A 124 -1.81 19.58 4.58
CA ALA A 124 -1.45 19.68 3.19
C ALA A 124 -1.90 18.47 2.35
N PHE A 125 -2.20 18.74 1.10
CA PHE A 125 -2.60 17.75 0.12
C PHE A 125 -1.75 17.90 -1.12
N PHE A 126 -1.17 16.79 -1.57
CA PHE A 126 -0.53 16.68 -2.87
C PHE A 126 -1.49 16.00 -3.84
N ILE A 127 -1.54 16.48 -5.08
CA ILE A 127 -2.34 15.86 -6.14
C ILE A 127 -1.45 15.01 -7.04
N ARG A 128 -1.87 13.76 -7.28
CA ARG A 128 -1.19 12.88 -8.23
C ARG A 128 -1.28 13.46 -9.65
N ASP A 129 -0.15 13.55 -10.34
CA ASP A 129 -0.11 13.87 -11.76
C ASP A 129 -0.50 12.64 -12.59
N ILE A 130 -1.80 12.43 -12.76
CA ILE A 130 -2.31 11.26 -13.47
C ILE A 130 -1.86 11.22 -14.94
N LYS A 131 -1.62 12.38 -15.57
CA LYS A 131 -1.22 12.44 -16.98
C LYS A 131 0.20 11.95 -17.20
N MET A 132 1.12 12.34 -16.32
CA MET A 132 2.47 11.77 -16.33
C MET A 132 2.46 10.31 -15.88
N THR A 133 1.64 9.97 -14.88
CA THR A 133 1.49 8.59 -14.39
C THR A 133 1.03 7.64 -15.50
N ASP A 134 0.10 8.07 -16.36
CA ASP A 134 -0.45 7.26 -17.47
C ASP A 134 0.61 6.84 -18.49
N LEU A 135 1.68 7.62 -18.69
CA LEU A 135 2.80 7.24 -19.57
C LEU A 135 3.48 5.93 -19.12
N VAL A 136 3.34 5.59 -17.84
CA VAL A 136 3.87 4.35 -17.26
C VAL A 136 2.75 3.36 -16.97
N TRP A 137 1.65 3.82 -16.36
CA TRP A 137 0.61 2.96 -15.77
C TRP A 137 -0.47 2.49 -16.76
N ASP A 138 -0.64 3.18 -17.89
CA ASP A 138 -1.68 2.81 -18.85
C ASP A 138 -1.41 1.44 -19.48
N LYS A 139 -2.38 0.52 -19.37
CA LYS A 139 -2.22 -0.87 -19.82
C LYS A 139 -1.99 -0.98 -21.32
N GLN A 140 -2.54 -0.05 -22.11
CA GLN A 140 -2.50 -0.11 -23.57
C GLN A 140 -1.30 0.63 -24.14
N THR A 141 -0.94 1.77 -23.59
CA THR A 141 0.00 2.74 -24.17
C THR A 141 1.22 3.03 -23.29
N GLY A 142 1.19 2.64 -22.01
CA GLY A 142 2.29 2.84 -21.09
C GLY A 142 3.56 2.09 -21.48
N TYR A 143 4.72 2.63 -21.07
CA TYR A 143 6.04 2.08 -21.38
C TYR A 143 6.19 0.58 -21.07
N PRO A 144 5.70 0.04 -19.93
CA PRO A 144 5.87 -1.39 -19.59
C PRO A 144 5.40 -2.35 -20.68
N GLY A 145 4.50 -1.90 -21.56
CA GLY A 145 3.99 -2.66 -22.68
C GLY A 145 4.88 -2.75 -23.93
N ASN A 146 6.07 -2.14 -23.93
CA ASN A 146 6.96 -2.12 -25.08
C ASN A 146 7.44 -3.54 -25.45
N GLY A 147 7.47 -3.85 -26.74
CA GLY A 147 7.88 -5.16 -27.26
C GLY A 147 9.29 -5.61 -26.87
N ASN A 148 10.18 -4.70 -26.46
CA ASN A 148 11.53 -5.02 -26.00
C ASN A 148 11.64 -5.43 -24.53
N TYR A 149 10.58 -5.23 -23.73
CA TYR A 149 10.59 -5.60 -22.31
C TYR A 149 10.23 -7.07 -22.08
N ARG A 150 10.65 -7.60 -20.93
CA ARG A 150 10.41 -9.00 -20.56
C ARG A 150 8.91 -9.28 -20.42
N GLU A 151 8.44 -10.35 -21.06
CA GLU A 151 7.06 -10.85 -20.96
C GLU A 151 6.83 -11.44 -19.56
N PHE A 152 5.81 -10.94 -18.86
CA PHE A 152 5.50 -11.36 -17.50
C PHE A 152 4.80 -12.72 -17.48
N PHE A 153 3.92 -12.99 -18.45
CA PHE A 153 3.08 -14.19 -18.44
C PHE A 153 3.75 -15.43 -19.03
N LYS A 154 4.93 -15.29 -19.65
CA LYS A 154 5.68 -16.43 -20.20
C LYS A 154 6.79 -16.89 -19.27
N ASP A 155 6.52 -17.98 -18.57
CA ASP A 155 7.33 -18.47 -17.46
C ASP A 155 7.75 -19.93 -17.67
N ALA A 156 8.97 -20.26 -17.26
CA ALA A 156 9.54 -21.60 -17.33
C ALA A 156 8.69 -22.65 -16.60
N GLY A 157 7.96 -22.28 -15.55
CA GLY A 157 7.07 -23.20 -14.83
C GLY A 157 5.93 -23.77 -15.69
N TYR A 158 5.55 -23.05 -16.76
CA TYR A 158 4.57 -23.51 -17.74
C TYR A 158 5.23 -24.10 -18.99
N ASP A 159 6.30 -23.48 -19.48
CA ASP A 159 6.92 -23.85 -20.75
C ASP A 159 7.83 -25.10 -20.66
N TRP A 160 8.48 -25.36 -19.52
CA TRP A 160 9.44 -26.44 -19.40
C TRP A 160 8.77 -27.80 -19.18
N LYS A 161 9.45 -28.86 -19.61
CA LYS A 161 8.98 -30.24 -19.40
C LYS A 161 8.82 -30.50 -17.91
N TYR A 162 7.67 -31.07 -17.52
CA TYR A 162 7.34 -31.33 -16.12
C TYR A 162 8.44 -32.15 -15.41
N SER A 163 8.99 -33.16 -16.09
CA SER A 163 10.08 -34.00 -15.56
C SER A 163 11.38 -33.26 -15.22
N ILE A 164 11.55 -32.01 -15.65
CA ILE A 164 12.70 -31.16 -15.31
C ILE A 164 12.41 -30.31 -14.08
N ILE A 165 11.15 -29.88 -13.91
CA ILE A 165 10.76 -28.89 -12.90
C ILE A 165 10.03 -29.50 -11.70
N SER A 166 9.56 -30.75 -11.79
CA SER A 166 8.71 -31.39 -10.79
C SER A 166 9.28 -31.34 -9.37
N ASP A 167 10.59 -31.51 -9.22
CA ASP A 167 11.27 -31.51 -7.91
C ASP A 167 11.32 -30.12 -7.26
N TYR A 168 11.01 -29.06 -8.00
CA TYR A 168 11.05 -27.68 -7.55
C TYR A 168 9.67 -27.04 -7.40
N LEU A 169 8.60 -27.79 -7.70
CA LEU A 169 7.22 -27.33 -7.54
C LEU A 169 6.74 -27.70 -6.13
N TYR A 170 6.15 -26.73 -5.43
CA TYR A 170 5.92 -26.83 -3.97
C TYR A 170 4.56 -27.44 -3.62
N ASP A 171 3.69 -27.67 -4.61
CA ASP A 171 2.32 -28.13 -4.41
C ASP A 171 2.09 -29.50 -5.08
N ASN A 172 1.59 -30.45 -4.29
CA ASN A 172 1.26 -31.81 -4.71
C ASN A 172 -0.21 -31.95 -5.16
N SER A 173 -0.99 -30.86 -5.23
CA SER A 173 -2.36 -30.92 -5.76
C SER A 173 -2.31 -31.03 -7.28
N LEU A 174 -2.35 -32.27 -7.77
CA LEU A 174 -2.46 -32.59 -9.19
C LEU A 174 -3.67 -31.87 -9.80
N ASP A 175 -3.49 -31.21 -10.95
CA ASP A 175 -4.61 -30.72 -11.73
C ASP A 175 -5.32 -31.88 -12.46
N TYR A 176 -6.31 -31.58 -13.30
CA TYR A 176 -7.06 -32.60 -14.06
C TYR A 176 -6.19 -33.41 -15.04
N GLU A 177 -5.00 -32.91 -15.38
CA GLU A 177 -4.03 -33.56 -16.27
C GLU A 177 -2.93 -34.32 -15.49
N GLY A 178 -2.93 -34.22 -14.16
CA GLY A 178 -1.92 -34.86 -13.32
C GLY A 178 -0.61 -34.07 -13.20
N GLU A 179 -0.59 -32.78 -13.54
CA GLU A 179 0.59 -31.91 -13.45
C GLU A 179 0.24 -30.61 -12.73
N THR A 180 0.79 -30.39 -11.54
CA THR A 180 0.66 -29.06 -10.90
C THR A 180 1.63 -28.10 -11.56
N ARG A 181 1.17 -27.00 -12.17
CA ARG A 181 2.06 -25.98 -12.75
C ARG A 181 1.79 -24.60 -12.15
N HIS A 182 2.86 -23.92 -11.76
CA HIS A 182 2.81 -22.55 -11.24
C HIS A 182 4.03 -21.75 -11.74
N PRO A 183 4.02 -20.41 -11.65
CA PRO A 183 5.16 -19.62 -12.07
C PRO A 183 6.42 -20.02 -11.29
N PHE A 184 7.53 -20.19 -12.01
CA PHE A 184 8.86 -20.45 -11.47
C PHE A 184 9.65 -19.15 -11.27
N GLY A 185 9.24 -18.05 -11.92
CA GLY A 185 9.88 -16.74 -11.84
C GLY A 185 11.00 -16.54 -12.86
N ILE A 186 11.37 -17.60 -13.58
CA ILE A 186 12.35 -17.54 -14.67
C ILE A 186 11.62 -17.35 -15.99
N LYS A 187 11.86 -16.20 -16.64
CA LYS A 187 11.13 -15.75 -17.84
C LYS A 187 12.13 -15.35 -18.92
N PHE A 188 12.06 -16.00 -20.08
CA PHE A 188 13.06 -15.86 -21.17
C PHE A 188 12.57 -15.07 -22.38
N HIS A 189 11.31 -14.65 -22.39
CA HIS A 189 10.69 -14.06 -23.58
C HIS A 189 10.40 -12.57 -23.37
N LYS A 190 10.33 -11.82 -24.45
CA LYS A 190 9.92 -10.41 -24.46
C LYS A 190 8.49 -10.27 -24.96
N ILE A 191 7.86 -9.14 -24.64
CA ILE A 191 6.48 -8.85 -25.05
C ILE A 191 6.32 -8.96 -26.57
N THR A 192 7.35 -8.62 -27.35
CA THR A 192 7.40 -8.69 -28.82
C THR A 192 6.35 -7.78 -29.48
N ASP A 193 5.09 -8.17 -29.41
CA ASP A 193 3.89 -7.40 -29.72
C ASP A 193 2.78 -7.87 -28.76
N LYS A 194 1.97 -6.95 -28.23
CA LYS A 194 0.90 -7.28 -27.27
C LYS A 194 -0.17 -8.19 -27.84
N ASN A 195 -0.35 -8.19 -29.17
CA ASN A 195 -1.38 -8.97 -29.85
C ASN A 195 -0.91 -10.38 -30.25
N LEU A 196 0.38 -10.68 -30.11
CA LEU A 196 0.90 -12.02 -30.40
C LEU A 196 0.56 -12.99 -29.27
N PRO A 197 0.21 -14.25 -29.61
CA PRO A 197 0.04 -15.30 -28.62
C PRO A 197 1.38 -15.61 -27.92
N LEU A 198 1.34 -16.24 -26.74
CA LEU A 198 2.52 -16.45 -25.90
C LEU A 198 3.57 -17.34 -26.60
N GLU A 199 3.15 -18.26 -27.45
CA GLU A 199 4.01 -19.19 -28.17
C GLU A 199 4.85 -18.51 -29.26
N GLU A 200 4.40 -17.36 -29.76
CA GLU A 200 5.05 -16.59 -30.82
C GLU A 200 5.92 -15.44 -30.28
N LYS A 201 6.04 -15.32 -28.96
CA LYS A 201 6.91 -14.32 -28.32
C LYS A 201 8.38 -14.68 -28.58
N ASP A 202 9.17 -13.70 -28.98
CA ASP A 202 10.61 -13.83 -29.15
C ASP A 202 11.35 -13.89 -27.80
N PHE A 203 12.62 -14.30 -27.85
CA PHE A 203 13.52 -14.26 -26.70
C PHE A 203 13.84 -12.84 -26.24
N TYR A 204 13.88 -12.65 -24.93
CA TYR A 204 14.26 -11.41 -24.27
C TYR A 204 15.78 -11.21 -24.30
N CYS A 205 16.19 -10.02 -24.74
CA CYS A 205 17.58 -9.57 -24.69
C CYS A 205 17.71 -8.43 -23.68
N ARG A 206 18.44 -8.66 -22.59
CA ARG A 206 18.60 -7.68 -21.51
C ARG A 206 19.17 -6.34 -21.98
N PHE A 207 20.12 -6.36 -22.91
CA PHE A 207 20.69 -5.12 -23.47
C PHE A 207 19.64 -4.28 -24.20
N SER A 208 18.71 -4.92 -24.93
CA SER A 208 17.61 -4.23 -25.61
C SER A 208 16.64 -3.62 -24.62
N GLY A 209 16.27 -4.35 -23.56
CA GLY A 209 15.40 -3.84 -22.49
C GLY A 209 16.00 -2.61 -21.79
N ILE A 210 17.27 -2.66 -21.40
CA ILE A 210 17.98 -1.52 -20.78
C ILE A 210 18.04 -0.31 -21.73
N LYS A 211 18.32 -0.54 -23.01
CA LYS A 211 18.35 0.54 -24.01
C LYS A 211 16.97 1.19 -24.16
N GLN A 212 15.90 0.40 -24.17
CA GLN A 212 14.54 0.91 -24.23
C GLN A 212 14.18 1.71 -22.97
N ALA A 213 14.52 1.21 -21.78
CA ALA A 213 14.30 1.91 -20.50
C ALA A 213 14.94 3.29 -20.47
N LYS A 214 16.17 3.41 -21.01
CA LYS A 214 16.83 4.71 -21.17
C LYS A 214 16.08 5.64 -22.12
N ASN A 215 15.61 5.13 -23.26
CA ASN A 215 14.85 5.94 -24.22
C ASN A 215 13.52 6.42 -23.62
N ASP A 216 12.82 5.54 -22.89
CA ASP A 216 11.54 5.85 -22.25
C ASP A 216 11.70 6.86 -21.11
N ALA A 217 12.80 6.78 -20.33
CA ALA A 217 13.13 7.79 -19.32
C ALA A 217 13.37 9.18 -19.95
N LYS A 218 14.12 9.23 -21.05
CA LYS A 218 14.35 10.47 -21.80
C LYS A 218 13.05 11.02 -22.39
N HIS A 219 12.21 10.15 -22.95
CA HIS A 219 10.90 10.54 -23.45
C HIS A 219 10.03 11.12 -22.33
N PHE A 220 9.97 10.47 -21.17
CA PHE A 220 9.22 10.94 -20.01
C PHE A 220 9.60 12.37 -19.61
N ILE A 221 10.89 12.68 -19.50
CA ILE A 221 11.37 14.04 -19.19
C ILE A 221 10.96 15.04 -20.27
N ASN A 222 11.14 14.69 -21.54
CA ASN A 222 10.79 15.58 -22.66
C ASN A 222 9.29 15.85 -22.75
N SER A 223 8.45 14.88 -22.37
CA SER A 223 7.00 15.00 -22.36
C SER A 223 6.46 15.85 -21.22
N PHE A 224 7.27 16.14 -20.18
CA PHE A 224 6.81 16.78 -18.95
C PHE A 224 6.05 18.09 -19.20
N SER A 225 6.66 19.02 -19.95
CA SER A 225 6.07 20.35 -20.19
C SER A 225 4.73 20.33 -20.93
N GLU A 226 4.48 19.32 -21.76
CA GLU A 226 3.27 19.19 -22.57
C GLU A 226 2.21 18.30 -21.92
N THR A 227 2.65 17.31 -21.12
CA THR A 227 1.79 16.24 -20.61
C THR A 227 1.40 16.45 -19.16
N SER A 228 2.29 17.02 -18.34
CA SER A 228 2.04 17.21 -16.93
C SER A 228 0.77 18.02 -16.68
N LEU A 229 0.03 17.64 -15.64
CA LEU A 229 -1.05 18.49 -15.13
C LEU A 229 -0.51 19.81 -14.55
N PHE A 230 0.76 19.84 -14.18
CA PHE A 230 1.40 20.92 -13.44
C PHE A 230 2.75 21.30 -14.10
N PRO A 231 2.75 21.86 -15.32
CA PRO A 231 3.99 22.21 -16.01
C PRO A 231 4.58 23.57 -15.57
N GLU A 232 3.89 24.31 -14.68
CA GLU A 232 4.28 25.66 -14.26
C GLU A 232 5.46 25.65 -13.25
N ASN A 233 6.25 26.72 -13.27
CA ASN A 233 7.37 26.91 -12.33
C ASN A 233 6.87 26.91 -10.87
N ASN A 234 7.64 26.25 -9.99
CA ASN A 234 7.34 26.07 -8.56
C ASN A 234 6.10 25.21 -8.25
N SER A 235 5.64 24.40 -9.19
CA SER A 235 4.68 23.33 -8.92
C SER A 235 5.40 22.00 -8.61
N VAL A 236 4.64 21.00 -8.14
CA VAL A 236 5.16 19.66 -7.86
C VAL A 236 4.39 18.61 -8.65
N SER A 237 5.08 17.73 -9.36
CA SER A 237 4.44 16.58 -10.02
C SER A 237 4.65 15.34 -9.17
N VAL A 238 3.59 14.90 -8.46
CA VAL A 238 3.63 13.66 -7.67
C VAL A 238 3.20 12.48 -8.54
N LEU A 239 4.11 11.52 -8.71
CA LEU A 239 3.84 10.26 -9.40
C LEU A 239 3.70 9.16 -8.35
N ALA A 240 2.57 8.46 -8.35
CA ALA A 240 2.34 7.35 -7.43
C ALA A 240 2.09 6.06 -8.22
N PHE A 241 2.78 5.00 -7.81
CA PHE A 241 2.77 3.69 -8.45
C PHE A 241 2.87 2.61 -7.38
N ASP A 242 2.26 1.45 -7.61
CA ASP A 242 2.54 0.29 -6.77
C ASP A 242 4.01 -0.11 -6.91
N CYS A 243 4.70 -0.31 -5.79
CA CYS A 243 6.14 -0.62 -5.78
C CYS A 243 6.48 -1.86 -6.61
N GLU A 244 5.58 -2.85 -6.65
CA GLU A 244 5.78 -4.08 -7.43
C GLU A 244 5.74 -3.87 -8.95
N LEU A 245 5.31 -2.69 -9.44
CA LEU A 245 5.46 -2.37 -10.85
C LEU A 245 6.92 -2.48 -11.27
N PHE A 246 7.83 -1.93 -10.47
CA PHE A 246 9.24 -1.83 -10.84
C PHE A 246 10.02 -3.08 -10.43
N GLY A 247 10.39 -3.89 -11.42
CA GLY A 247 11.21 -5.09 -11.26
C GLY A 247 10.41 -6.40 -11.21
N HIS A 248 9.14 -6.37 -10.76
CA HIS A 248 8.26 -7.54 -10.78
C HIS A 248 7.39 -7.57 -12.05
N TRP A 249 6.36 -6.72 -12.13
CA TRP A 249 5.50 -6.62 -13.33
C TRP A 249 6.29 -6.11 -14.53
N TRP A 250 7.01 -5.00 -14.34
CA TRP A 250 7.90 -4.41 -15.33
C TRP A 250 9.36 -4.61 -14.91
N ARG A 251 9.96 -5.71 -15.38
CA ARG A 251 11.35 -6.08 -15.06
C ARG A 251 12.34 -4.93 -15.25
N ASP A 252 12.23 -4.24 -16.37
CA ASP A 252 13.15 -3.19 -16.79
C ASP A 252 12.82 -1.82 -16.16
N GLY A 253 11.75 -1.75 -15.36
CA GLY A 253 11.33 -0.53 -14.67
C GLY A 253 12.35 -0.03 -13.64
N ILE A 254 13.17 -0.93 -13.07
CA ILE A 254 14.29 -0.53 -12.20
C ILE A 254 15.35 0.25 -12.98
N GLU A 255 15.69 -0.21 -14.18
CA GLU A 255 16.62 0.54 -15.04
C GLU A 255 16.01 1.84 -15.54
N TRP A 256 14.70 1.89 -15.82
CA TRP A 256 14.00 3.12 -16.16
C TRP A 256 14.07 4.14 -15.01
N LEU A 257 13.76 3.75 -13.77
CA LEU A 257 13.88 4.63 -12.59
C LEU A 257 15.29 5.17 -12.44
N TYR A 258 16.31 4.32 -12.62
CA TYR A 258 17.71 4.74 -12.56
C TYR A 258 18.04 5.82 -13.59
N TYR A 259 17.66 5.63 -14.86
CA TYR A 259 17.94 6.61 -15.91
C TYR A 259 17.10 7.88 -15.72
N LEU A 260 15.83 7.76 -15.33
CA LEU A 260 14.97 8.89 -15.04
C LEU A 260 15.58 9.78 -13.96
N MET A 261 15.95 9.20 -12.81
CA MET A 261 16.53 9.95 -11.71
C MET A 261 17.89 10.55 -12.09
N SER A 262 18.74 9.81 -12.82
CA SER A 262 20.04 10.30 -13.28
C SER A 262 19.89 11.50 -14.21
N ASP A 263 18.98 11.40 -15.18
CA ASP A 263 18.74 12.46 -16.16
C ASP A 263 18.07 13.69 -15.51
N ILE A 264 17.24 13.52 -14.47
CA ILE A 264 16.69 14.65 -13.70
C ILE A 264 17.77 15.34 -12.86
N ILE A 265 18.69 14.61 -12.25
CA ILE A 265 19.80 15.22 -11.46
C ILE A 265 20.67 16.14 -12.33
N GLU A 266 20.83 15.82 -13.61
CA GLU A 266 21.57 16.64 -14.58
C GLU A 266 20.68 17.68 -15.31
N ASN A 267 19.38 17.75 -14.97
CA ASN A 267 18.43 18.65 -15.62
C ASN A 267 18.46 20.05 -14.98
N GLU A 268 18.37 21.10 -15.81
CA GLU A 268 18.35 22.50 -15.34
C GLU A 268 16.97 22.99 -14.89
N TYR A 269 15.89 22.27 -15.24
CA TYR A 269 14.50 22.70 -15.06
C TYR A 269 13.70 21.82 -14.08
N LEU A 270 14.13 20.58 -13.84
CA LEU A 270 13.45 19.62 -12.95
C LEU A 270 14.35 19.27 -11.77
N GLU A 271 13.78 19.23 -10.56
CA GLU A 271 14.46 18.79 -9.34
C GLU A 271 13.68 17.63 -8.70
N LEU A 272 14.41 16.63 -8.18
CA LEU A 272 13.83 15.63 -7.30
C LEU A 272 13.73 16.18 -5.88
N THR A 273 12.55 16.09 -5.28
CA THR A 273 12.32 16.48 -3.88
C THR A 273 11.52 15.43 -3.14
N THR A 274 11.62 15.44 -1.81
CA THR A 274 10.75 14.68 -0.91
C THR A 274 9.51 15.50 -0.58
N LEU A 275 8.38 14.86 -0.28
CA LEU A 275 7.13 15.57 0.02
C LEU A 275 7.25 16.39 1.30
N SER A 276 7.94 15.91 2.33
CA SER A 276 8.22 16.70 3.55
C SER A 276 9.03 17.96 3.27
N LYS A 277 10.08 17.87 2.43
CA LYS A 277 10.88 19.04 2.04
C LYS A 277 9.99 20.06 1.33
N TYR A 278 9.24 19.62 0.30
CA TYR A 278 8.34 20.51 -0.42
C TYR A 278 7.27 21.13 0.49
N TYR A 279 6.68 20.35 1.40
CA TYR A 279 5.73 20.84 2.39
C TYR A 279 6.35 21.97 3.24
N ASN A 280 7.51 21.74 3.85
CA ASN A 280 8.15 22.73 4.72
C ASN A 280 8.49 24.03 3.98
N ASP A 281 8.90 23.91 2.71
CA ASP A 281 9.31 25.05 1.89
C ASP A 281 8.11 25.87 1.37
N ASN A 282 6.92 25.27 1.24
CA ASN A 282 5.79 25.87 0.51
C ASN A 282 4.50 26.05 1.33
N ILE A 283 4.38 25.47 2.53
CA ILE A 283 3.12 25.48 3.29
C ILE A 283 2.60 26.88 3.63
N GLU A 284 3.48 27.85 3.90
CA GLU A 284 3.09 29.23 4.24
C GLU A 284 2.36 29.95 3.10
N ASN A 285 2.63 29.56 1.85
CA ASN A 285 2.02 30.13 0.64
C ASN A 285 1.03 29.17 -0.03
N ALA A 286 0.68 28.06 0.63
CA ALA A 286 -0.20 27.06 0.06
C ALA A 286 -1.61 27.65 -0.19
N PRO A 287 -2.20 27.45 -1.37
CA PRO A 287 -3.59 27.80 -1.61
C PRO A 287 -4.51 27.10 -0.62
N PHE A 288 -5.51 27.81 -0.10
CA PHE A 288 -6.52 27.24 0.78
C PHE A 288 -7.65 26.64 -0.06
N LEU A 289 -7.80 25.31 -0.05
CA LEU A 289 -8.84 24.61 -0.79
C LEU A 289 -9.36 23.42 0.00
N LYS A 290 -10.68 23.30 0.09
CA LYS A 290 -11.33 22.19 0.75
C LYS A 290 -11.46 20.97 -0.21
N PRO A 291 -10.80 19.84 0.06
CA PRO A 291 -10.90 18.66 -0.79
C PRO A 291 -12.25 17.95 -0.60
N ARG A 292 -12.69 17.28 -1.67
CA ARG A 292 -13.90 16.48 -1.75
C ARG A 292 -13.57 15.00 -1.52
N PHE A 293 -14.62 14.22 -1.31
CA PHE A 293 -14.51 12.77 -1.30
C PHE A 293 -13.96 12.24 -2.63
N SER A 294 -12.98 11.36 -2.56
CA SER A 294 -12.32 10.74 -3.71
C SER A 294 -11.59 9.48 -3.27
N SER A 295 -11.18 8.67 -4.24
CA SER A 295 -10.13 7.67 -4.12
C SER A 295 -9.40 7.56 -5.46
N TRP A 296 -8.30 6.83 -5.52
CA TRP A 296 -7.68 6.47 -6.79
C TRP A 296 -8.30 5.25 -7.48
N GLY A 297 -9.46 4.80 -7.00
CA GLY A 297 -10.21 3.67 -7.52
C GLY A 297 -10.88 3.97 -8.86
N TRP A 298 -11.76 3.05 -9.29
CA TRP A 298 -12.48 3.22 -10.54
C TRP A 298 -13.29 4.51 -10.53
N ASN A 299 -13.26 5.28 -11.63
CA ASN A 299 -13.89 6.60 -11.75
C ASN A 299 -13.50 7.65 -10.67
N GLY A 300 -12.46 7.38 -9.86
CA GLY A 300 -12.05 8.26 -8.78
C GLY A 300 -12.82 8.07 -7.46
N TYR A 301 -13.54 6.95 -7.29
CA TYR A 301 -14.30 6.66 -6.07
C TYR A 301 -14.24 5.17 -5.67
N LEU A 302 -15.17 4.73 -4.82
CA LEU A 302 -15.07 3.45 -4.09
C LEU A 302 -15.72 2.24 -4.78
N GLU A 303 -15.97 2.31 -6.08
CA GLU A 303 -16.76 1.32 -6.82
C GLU A 303 -16.14 -0.08 -6.78
N TYR A 304 -14.81 -0.21 -6.71
CA TYR A 304 -14.16 -1.51 -6.54
C TYR A 304 -14.48 -2.20 -5.21
N TRP A 305 -14.88 -1.45 -4.18
CA TRP A 305 -15.08 -2.00 -2.84
C TRP A 305 -16.57 -2.01 -2.43
N CYS A 306 -17.37 -1.13 -3.05
CA CYS A 306 -18.81 -0.97 -2.79
C CYS A 306 -19.67 -1.70 -3.83
N THR A 307 -19.53 -3.03 -3.91
CA THR A 307 -20.31 -3.90 -4.79
C THR A 307 -21.28 -4.76 -3.99
N ASP A 308 -22.34 -5.28 -4.65
CA ASP A 308 -23.28 -6.23 -4.03
C ASP A 308 -22.57 -7.47 -3.47
N GLU A 309 -21.51 -7.90 -4.15
CA GLU A 309 -20.68 -9.04 -3.74
C GLU A 309 -19.95 -8.75 -2.42
N ASN A 310 -19.64 -7.49 -2.10
CA ASN A 310 -18.88 -7.13 -0.90
C ASN A 310 -19.74 -6.70 0.30
N LEU A 311 -21.08 -6.67 0.17
CA LEU A 311 -21.99 -6.24 1.24
C LEU A 311 -21.79 -7.01 2.55
N ASP A 312 -21.56 -8.32 2.49
CA ASP A 312 -21.35 -9.15 3.68
C ASP A 312 -20.04 -8.84 4.40
N VAL A 313 -19.03 -8.33 3.69
CA VAL A 313 -17.74 -7.94 4.27
C VAL A 313 -17.93 -6.75 5.20
N TRP A 314 -18.64 -5.71 4.73
CA TRP A 314 -18.93 -4.52 5.52
C TRP A 314 -19.81 -4.83 6.73
N PHE A 315 -20.80 -5.72 6.57
CA PHE A 315 -21.60 -6.21 7.69
C PHE A 315 -20.73 -6.90 8.75
N LYS A 316 -19.84 -7.82 8.35
CA LYS A 316 -18.94 -8.52 9.28
C LYS A 316 -18.03 -7.55 10.02
N ILE A 317 -17.44 -6.57 9.32
CA ILE A 317 -16.59 -5.55 9.94
C ILE A 317 -17.38 -4.79 11.03
N ASN A 318 -18.56 -4.26 10.69
CA ASN A 318 -19.39 -3.52 11.65
C ASN A 318 -19.81 -4.40 12.83
N ASP A 319 -20.20 -5.66 12.58
CA ASP A 319 -20.56 -6.62 13.63
C ASP A 319 -19.42 -6.85 14.63
N THR A 320 -18.17 -6.97 14.15
CA THR A 320 -17.00 -7.12 15.02
C THR A 320 -16.76 -5.87 15.88
N ILE A 321 -16.90 -4.67 15.31
CA ILE A 321 -16.72 -3.41 16.03
C ILE A 321 -17.76 -3.28 17.14
N GLU A 322 -19.04 -3.52 16.84
CA GLU A 322 -20.12 -3.43 17.83
C GLU A 322 -19.97 -4.44 18.97
N LYS A 323 -19.54 -5.68 18.66
CA LYS A 323 -19.26 -6.70 19.67
C LYS A 323 -18.05 -6.35 20.51
N PHE A 324 -17.00 -5.80 19.91
CA PHE A 324 -15.79 -5.43 20.63
C PHE A 324 -16.05 -4.32 21.65
N GLU A 325 -16.81 -3.29 21.30
CA GLU A 325 -17.19 -2.22 22.25
C GLU A 325 -17.95 -2.79 23.46
N LYS A 326 -18.87 -3.75 23.25
CA LYS A 326 -19.56 -4.44 24.36
C LYS A 326 -18.62 -5.20 25.29
N ILE A 327 -17.50 -5.71 24.78
CA ILE A 327 -16.47 -6.34 25.64
C ILE A 327 -15.81 -5.27 26.50
N LEU A 328 -15.41 -4.14 25.91
CA LEU A 328 -14.74 -3.08 26.65
C LEU A 328 -15.60 -2.50 27.77
N ASP A 329 -16.89 -2.27 27.51
CA ASP A 329 -17.85 -1.79 28.53
C ASP A 329 -17.89 -2.70 29.77
N ASN A 330 -17.79 -4.01 29.56
CA ASN A 330 -17.85 -5.02 30.63
C ASN A 330 -16.49 -5.29 31.30
N TYR A 331 -15.39 -4.94 30.65
CA TYR A 331 -14.03 -5.27 31.08
C TYR A 331 -13.15 -4.02 31.22
N ASN A 332 -13.66 -2.98 31.90
CA ASN A 332 -12.91 -1.74 32.13
C ASN A 332 -11.57 -1.93 32.87
N ASN A 333 -11.44 -2.99 33.69
CA ASN A 333 -10.18 -3.37 34.36
C ASN A 333 -9.82 -4.84 34.06
N ILE A 334 -9.05 -5.07 32.99
CA ILE A 334 -8.58 -6.41 32.62
C ILE A 334 -7.34 -6.76 33.44
N ASN A 335 -7.55 -7.37 34.61
CA ASN A 335 -6.46 -7.89 35.44
C ASN A 335 -6.10 -9.35 35.10
N ASN A 336 -6.94 -10.04 34.34
CA ASN A 336 -6.69 -11.42 33.92
C ASN A 336 -5.84 -11.44 32.64
N LYS A 337 -4.61 -11.96 32.76
CA LYS A 337 -3.66 -12.07 31.65
C LYS A 337 -4.24 -12.83 30.44
N LYS A 338 -5.02 -13.89 30.64
CA LYS A 338 -5.59 -14.69 29.54
C LYS A 338 -6.61 -13.87 28.74
N ILE A 339 -7.45 -13.12 29.45
CA ILE A 339 -8.45 -12.24 28.83
C ILE A 339 -7.74 -11.11 28.07
N TYR A 340 -6.68 -10.54 28.65
CA TYR A 340 -5.86 -9.52 27.98
C TYR A 340 -5.28 -10.05 26.66
N GLU A 341 -4.64 -11.22 26.67
CA GLU A 341 -4.08 -11.82 25.46
C GLU A 341 -5.14 -12.17 24.42
N ALA A 342 -6.32 -12.63 24.86
CA ALA A 342 -7.46 -12.88 23.99
C ALA A 342 -7.96 -11.59 23.33
N ILE A 343 -8.07 -10.48 24.08
CA ILE A 343 -8.46 -9.17 23.57
C ILE A 343 -7.45 -8.62 22.57
N GLU A 344 -6.15 -8.73 22.85
CA GLU A 344 -5.09 -8.35 21.92
C GLU A 344 -5.21 -9.12 20.59
N GLN A 345 -5.45 -10.45 20.64
CA GLN A 345 -5.67 -11.22 19.42
C GLN A 345 -6.97 -10.84 18.72
N MET A 346 -8.05 -10.59 19.47
CA MET A 346 -9.33 -10.15 18.92
C MET A 346 -9.21 -8.83 18.14
N LEU A 347 -8.41 -7.87 18.64
CA LEU A 347 -8.07 -6.64 17.93
C LEU A 347 -7.26 -6.91 16.65
N ARG A 348 -6.31 -7.86 16.66
CA ARG A 348 -5.60 -8.29 15.44
C ARG A 348 -6.57 -8.83 14.40
N GLU A 349 -7.52 -9.68 14.79
CA GLU A 349 -8.52 -10.23 13.87
C GLU A 349 -9.41 -9.12 13.27
N ILE A 350 -9.79 -8.10 14.06
CA ILE A 350 -10.52 -6.92 13.56
C ILE A 350 -9.68 -6.18 12.51
N LEU A 351 -8.43 -5.84 12.83
CA LEU A 351 -7.55 -5.12 11.91
C LEU A 351 -7.34 -5.93 10.62
N LEU A 352 -7.06 -7.23 10.72
CA LEU A 352 -6.88 -8.11 9.56
C LEU A 352 -8.14 -8.19 8.69
N LEU A 353 -9.32 -8.31 9.30
CA LEU A 353 -10.60 -8.33 8.59
C LEU A 353 -10.89 -7.02 7.81
N GLN A 354 -10.32 -5.90 8.26
CA GLN A 354 -10.56 -4.56 7.71
C GLN A 354 -9.75 -4.23 6.45
N SER A 355 -8.83 -5.09 6.01
CA SER A 355 -8.01 -4.85 4.81
C SER A 355 -8.86 -4.62 3.55
N SER A 356 -8.56 -3.56 2.79
CA SER A 356 -9.24 -3.24 1.52
C SER A 356 -8.95 -4.26 0.42
N ASP A 357 -7.88 -5.05 0.57
CA ASP A 357 -7.42 -6.02 -0.42
C ASP A 357 -8.49 -7.08 -0.69
N PHE A 358 -9.17 -7.57 0.34
CA PHE A 358 -10.16 -8.64 0.17
C PHE A 358 -11.34 -8.20 -0.71
N PRO A 359 -12.05 -7.09 -0.41
CA PRO A 359 -13.10 -6.60 -1.29
C PRO A 359 -12.59 -6.23 -2.69
N PHE A 360 -11.38 -5.68 -2.81
CA PHE A 360 -10.77 -5.38 -4.12
C PHE A 360 -10.56 -6.64 -4.98
N ILE A 361 -9.99 -7.70 -4.39
CA ILE A 361 -9.73 -8.98 -5.08
C ILE A 361 -11.03 -9.66 -5.52
N ILE A 362 -12.09 -9.56 -4.70
CA ILE A 362 -13.41 -10.09 -5.04
C ILE A 362 -13.94 -9.40 -6.30
N SER A 363 -13.96 -8.07 -6.31
CA SER A 363 -14.50 -7.28 -7.42
C SER A 363 -13.68 -7.40 -8.71
N ASN A 364 -12.35 -7.47 -8.59
CA ASN A 364 -11.45 -7.66 -9.73
C ASN A 364 -11.35 -9.12 -10.20
N LYS A 365 -12.13 -10.04 -9.59
CA LYS A 365 -12.20 -11.46 -9.95
C LYS A 365 -10.84 -12.15 -9.99
N GLY A 366 -9.94 -11.75 -9.10
CA GLY A 366 -8.62 -12.36 -8.94
C GLY A 366 -8.76 -13.68 -8.16
N ALA A 367 -8.25 -13.71 -6.93
CA ALA A 367 -8.32 -14.87 -6.05
C ALA A 367 -9.57 -14.84 -5.13
N ILE A 368 -10.78 -14.86 -5.71
CA ILE A 368 -12.05 -14.72 -4.95
C ILE A 368 -12.13 -15.70 -3.78
N ASN A 369 -11.86 -16.99 -4.03
CA ASN A 369 -11.94 -18.03 -3.00
C ASN A 369 -10.99 -17.77 -1.83
N TYR A 370 -9.77 -17.31 -2.13
CA TYR A 370 -8.79 -16.95 -1.11
C TYR A 370 -9.30 -15.80 -0.23
N SER A 371 -9.78 -14.71 -0.83
CA SER A 371 -10.33 -13.58 -0.08
C SER A 371 -11.51 -13.98 0.79
N ARG A 372 -12.43 -14.80 0.28
CA ARG A 372 -13.58 -15.31 1.07
C ARG A 372 -13.14 -16.17 2.25
N ILE A 373 -12.16 -17.05 2.05
CA ILE A 373 -11.58 -17.86 3.13
C ILE A 373 -10.95 -16.95 4.18
N ARG A 374 -10.16 -15.94 3.79
CA ARG A 374 -9.52 -15.00 4.71
C ARG A 374 -10.53 -14.19 5.52
N ILE A 375 -11.51 -13.57 4.86
CA ILE A 375 -12.59 -12.82 5.52
C ILE A 375 -13.31 -13.70 6.55
N ASN A 376 -13.76 -14.89 6.12
CA ASN A 376 -14.48 -15.79 7.01
C ASN A 376 -13.61 -16.28 8.16
N ARG A 377 -12.32 -16.56 7.92
CA ARG A 377 -11.38 -16.97 8.96
C ARG A 377 -11.26 -15.92 10.06
N HIS A 378 -10.94 -14.67 9.70
CA HIS A 378 -10.76 -13.59 10.68
C HIS A 378 -12.06 -13.31 11.45
N TYR A 379 -13.20 -13.29 10.75
CA TYR A 379 -14.50 -13.11 11.39
C TYR A 379 -14.86 -14.26 12.37
N GLN A 380 -14.64 -15.52 11.97
CA GLN A 380 -14.93 -16.67 12.84
C GLN A 380 -13.97 -16.76 14.03
N ARG A 381 -12.69 -16.42 13.84
CA ARG A 381 -11.71 -16.30 14.95
C ARG A 381 -12.15 -15.24 15.95
N PHE A 382 -12.53 -14.06 15.47
CA PHE A 382 -13.10 -13.01 16.31
C PHE A 382 -14.30 -13.51 17.12
N LEU A 383 -15.29 -14.13 16.47
CA LEU A 383 -16.49 -14.62 17.15
C LEU A 383 -16.19 -15.72 18.18
N ALA A 384 -15.24 -16.61 17.89
CA ALA A 384 -14.81 -17.65 18.81
C ALA A 384 -14.12 -17.06 20.05
N ILE A 385 -13.22 -16.08 19.87
CA ILE A 385 -12.59 -15.37 21.00
C ILE A 385 -13.64 -14.61 21.82
N TYR A 386 -14.52 -13.87 21.16
CA TYR A 386 -15.61 -13.13 21.80
C TYR A 386 -16.45 -14.05 22.68
N LYS A 387 -16.86 -15.23 22.16
CA LYS A 387 -17.62 -16.23 22.93
C LYS A 387 -16.84 -16.75 24.14
N GLN A 388 -15.57 -17.12 23.96
CA GLN A 388 -14.73 -17.61 25.06
C GLN A 388 -14.54 -16.57 26.17
N ILE A 389 -14.40 -15.28 25.82
CA ILE A 389 -14.34 -14.19 26.80
C ILE A 389 -15.67 -14.04 27.55
N GLN A 390 -16.81 -14.16 26.87
CA GLN A 390 -18.12 -14.10 27.52
C GLN A 390 -18.37 -15.27 28.46
N ASP A 391 -17.96 -16.47 28.06
CA ASP A 391 -18.12 -17.70 28.84
C ASP A 391 -17.09 -17.78 30.00
N GLY A 392 -16.04 -16.96 29.98
CA GLY A 392 -14.98 -16.93 30.98
C GLY A 392 -14.01 -18.11 30.88
N ASP A 393 -14.05 -18.87 29.78
CA ASP A 393 -13.29 -20.09 29.55
C ASP A 393 -12.49 -19.96 28.24
N ILE A 394 -11.24 -19.50 28.37
CA ILE A 394 -10.32 -19.29 27.25
C ILE A 394 -9.54 -20.58 26.98
N ASP A 395 -9.67 -21.12 25.77
CA ASP A 395 -8.81 -22.18 25.25
C ASP A 395 -7.44 -21.60 24.86
N GLU A 396 -6.50 -21.70 25.81
CA GLU A 396 -5.13 -21.20 25.62
C GLU A 396 -4.36 -21.94 24.53
N PHE A 397 -4.66 -23.22 24.29
CA PHE A 397 -3.97 -23.97 23.25
C PHE A 397 -4.34 -23.43 21.88
N TRP A 398 -5.65 -23.32 21.62
CA TRP A 398 -6.16 -22.75 20.38
C TRP A 398 -5.77 -21.27 20.21
N LEU A 399 -5.86 -20.46 21.28
CA LEU A 399 -5.47 -19.05 21.24
C LEU A 399 -3.99 -18.88 20.85
N ASN A 400 -3.09 -19.72 21.37
CA ASN A 400 -1.68 -19.68 21.01
C ASN A 400 -1.43 -20.15 19.56
N GLN A 401 -2.22 -21.07 19.02
CA GLN A 401 -2.14 -21.44 17.61
C GLN A 401 -2.46 -20.27 16.69
N ILE A 402 -3.58 -19.57 16.93
CA ILE A 402 -3.95 -18.43 16.10
C ILE A 402 -3.00 -17.25 16.28
N LYS A 403 -2.45 -17.03 17.49
CA LYS A 403 -1.41 -16.02 17.73
C LYS A 403 -0.14 -16.28 16.92
N ASN A 404 0.23 -17.54 16.68
CA ASN A 404 1.38 -17.89 15.85
C ASN A 404 1.11 -17.70 14.35
N GLU A 405 -0.14 -17.85 13.92
CA GLU A 405 -0.52 -17.69 12.51
C GLU A 405 -0.78 -16.22 12.13
N ASP A 406 -1.54 -15.50 12.96
CA ASP A 406 -1.96 -14.12 12.76
C ASP A 406 -1.19 -13.22 13.76
N ASN A 407 0.14 -13.23 13.60
CA ASN A 407 1.10 -12.69 14.55
C ASN A 407 1.58 -11.28 14.21
N ILE A 408 0.83 -10.50 13.44
CA ILE A 408 1.21 -9.12 13.16
C ILE A 408 1.13 -8.27 14.43
N PHE A 409 1.95 -7.21 14.51
CA PHE A 409 1.94 -6.24 15.62
C PHE A 409 2.38 -6.79 16.99
N GLU A 410 3.29 -7.79 17.04
CA GLU A 410 3.73 -8.40 18.31
C GLU A 410 4.39 -7.40 19.28
N ASN A 411 5.03 -6.36 18.76
CA ASN A 411 5.84 -5.42 19.53
C ASN A 411 5.08 -4.17 20.00
N ILE A 412 3.74 -4.16 19.88
CA ILE A 412 2.88 -3.08 20.37
C ILE A 412 1.66 -3.65 21.10
N SER A 413 1.12 -2.91 22.07
CA SER A 413 -0.17 -3.24 22.66
C SER A 413 -1.29 -2.59 21.85
N LEU A 414 -2.10 -3.40 21.19
CA LEU A 414 -3.24 -2.93 20.45
C LEU A 414 -4.33 -2.40 21.38
N LEU A 415 -4.51 -3.02 22.55
CA LEU A 415 -5.52 -2.58 23.50
C LEU A 415 -5.22 -1.18 24.04
N GLU A 416 -3.97 -0.91 24.40
CA GLU A 416 -3.59 0.42 24.87
C GLU A 416 -3.69 1.46 23.76
N ILE A 417 -3.33 1.12 22.52
CA ILE A 417 -3.54 2.01 21.38
C ILE A 417 -5.04 2.30 21.18
N TYR A 418 -5.88 1.27 21.19
CA TYR A 418 -7.33 1.39 21.05
C TYR A 418 -7.96 2.26 22.13
N LYS A 419 -7.59 2.05 23.40
CA LYS A 419 -8.11 2.84 24.53
C LYS A 419 -7.71 4.32 24.41
N ASN A 420 -6.52 4.58 23.91
CA ASN A 420 -6.03 5.94 23.66
C ASN A 420 -6.54 6.52 22.33
N SER A 421 -7.28 5.76 21.52
CA SER A 421 -7.87 6.24 20.28
C SER A 421 -8.97 7.27 20.54
N ILE A 422 -9.09 8.21 19.62
CA ILE A 422 -9.96 9.36 19.70
C ILE A 422 -11.36 8.95 19.27
N ASP A 423 -12.34 9.20 20.12
CA ASP A 423 -13.75 9.21 19.74
C ASP A 423 -14.22 10.66 19.65
N LEU A 424 -14.55 11.17 18.44
CA LEU A 424 -15.04 12.55 18.35
C LEU A 424 -16.51 12.64 18.76
N LYS A 425 -17.29 11.54 18.82
CA LYS A 425 -18.68 11.59 19.30
C LYS A 425 -18.76 12.15 20.72
N GLU A 426 -17.76 11.87 21.56
CA GLU A 426 -17.66 12.45 22.90
C GLU A 426 -17.33 13.95 22.90
N LYS A 427 -16.61 14.44 21.87
CA LYS A 427 -16.14 15.84 21.77
C LYS A 427 -17.05 16.76 20.95
N TRP A 428 -17.89 16.24 20.06
CA TRP A 428 -18.90 17.05 19.38
C TRP A 428 -19.89 17.69 20.37
N LEU A 429 -20.05 17.11 21.57
CA LEU A 429 -20.82 17.68 22.69
C LEU A 429 -20.08 18.79 23.47
N GLU A 430 -18.76 18.95 23.27
CA GLU A 430 -17.95 19.97 23.94
C GLU A 430 -17.54 21.12 22.99
N ILE A 431 -17.55 20.90 21.67
CA ILE A 431 -17.06 21.84 20.65
C ILE A 431 -18.19 22.62 19.97
N TYR A 432 -19.46 22.20 20.16
CA TYR A 432 -20.67 22.93 19.77
C TYR A 432 -21.63 22.99 20.95
#